data_AF-A0A4P5S1Q6-F1
#
_entry.id   AF-A0A4P5S1Q6-F1
#
_cell.length_a   1.000
_cell.length_b   1.000
_cell.length_c   1.000
_cell.angle_alpha   90.00
_cell.angle_beta   90.00
_cell.angle_gamma   90.00
#
_symmetry.space_group_name_H-M   'P 1'
#
loop_
_entity.id
_entity.type
_entity.pdbx_description
1 polymer ?
#
loop_
_entity_poly.entity_id
_entity_poly.type
_entity_poly.pdbx_seq_one_letter_code
_entity_poly.pdbx_strand_id
1 'polypeptide(L)'
;MAREGVRAYAASDSDYSGRVVSEQVIELIAHHLGLTAGEIESIDVNYECSRMPCLSANSRIRLSISFIDSRSHRTIKASAQENISPWK
;
A
#
# COMPACT_ATOMS: atom_id res chain seq x y z
N MET A 1 -5.28 -0.63 -6.57
CA MET A 1 -4.99 -0.82 -5.13
C MET A 1 -3.58 -0.37 -4.77
N ALA A 2 -2.51 -1.12 -5.08
CA ALA A 2 -1.13 -0.78 -4.66
C ALA A 2 -0.69 0.66 -4.98
N ARG A 3 -0.97 1.14 -6.20
CA ARG A 3 -0.69 2.52 -6.63
C ARG A 3 -1.36 3.57 -5.75
N GLU A 4 -2.63 3.38 -5.42
CA GLU A 4 -3.37 4.37 -4.63
C GLU A 4 -3.02 4.28 -3.14
N GLY A 5 -2.72 3.08 -2.62
CA GLY A 5 -2.18 2.93 -1.26
C GLY A 5 -0.86 3.68 -1.08
N VAL A 6 0.11 3.52 -1.98
CA VAL A 6 1.40 4.20 -1.86
C VAL A 6 1.28 5.72 -2.01
N ARG A 7 0.32 6.19 -2.80
CA ARG A 7 0.00 7.63 -2.92
C ARG A 7 -0.60 8.18 -1.65
N ALA A 8 -1.53 7.46 -1.04
CA ALA A 8 -2.14 7.84 0.23
C ALA A 8 -1.07 7.89 1.35
N TYR A 9 -0.15 6.93 1.37
CA TYR A 9 1.02 6.98 2.25
C TYR A 9 1.83 8.25 1.99
N ALA A 10 2.26 8.46 0.74
CA ALA A 10 3.13 9.57 0.36
C ALA A 10 2.47 10.94 0.56
N ALA A 11 1.14 11.03 0.56
CA ALA A 11 0.39 12.26 0.81
C ALA A 11 0.25 12.59 2.31
N SER A 12 0.52 11.64 3.20
CA SER A 12 0.34 11.82 4.65
C SER A 12 1.45 12.67 5.29
N ASP A 13 1.20 13.11 6.53
CA ASP A 13 2.11 13.99 7.30
C ASP A 13 3.21 13.23 8.05
N SER A 14 3.02 11.94 8.32
CA SER A 14 3.98 11.08 9.02
C SER A 14 3.95 9.65 8.50
N ASP A 15 5.05 8.90 8.72
CA ASP A 15 5.13 7.48 8.37
C ASP A 15 4.04 6.64 9.08
N TYR A 16 3.64 7.04 10.30
CA TYR A 16 2.57 6.36 11.05
C TYR A 16 1.21 6.58 10.40
N SER A 17 0.80 7.84 10.21
CA SER A 17 -0.45 8.18 9.51
C SER A 17 -0.46 7.63 8.08
N GLY A 18 0.70 7.62 7.41
CA GLY A 18 0.85 7.10 6.06
C GLY A 18 0.49 5.62 5.95
N ARG A 19 0.93 4.79 6.92
CA ARG A 19 0.53 3.37 6.97
C ARG A 19 -0.97 3.23 7.15
N VAL A 20 -1.54 3.93 8.15
CA VAL A 20 -2.97 3.84 8.50
C VAL A 20 -3.85 4.23 7.32
N VAL A 21 -3.60 5.39 6.70
CA VAL A 21 -4.43 5.88 5.58
C VAL A 21 -4.23 5.02 4.33
N SER A 22 -3.01 4.55 4.07
CA SER A 22 -2.73 3.63 2.96
C SER A 22 -3.52 2.33 3.10
N GLU A 23 -3.53 1.72 4.29
CA GLU A 23 -4.28 0.49 4.56
C GLU A 23 -5.79 0.69 4.41
N GLN A 24 -6.33 1.81 4.90
CA GLN A 24 -7.75 2.16 4.70
C GLN A 24 -8.11 2.30 3.21
N VAL A 25 -7.25 2.94 2.42
CA VAL A 25 -7.44 3.08 0.96
C VAL A 25 -7.36 1.72 0.26
N ILE A 26 -6.45 0.85 0.71
CA ILE A 26 -6.30 -0.51 0.18
C ILE A 26 -7.57 -1.33 0.43
N GLU A 27 -8.08 -1.32 1.66
CA GLU A 27 -9.31 -2.03 2.05
C GLU A 27 -10.54 -1.50 1.30
N LEU A 28 -10.68 -0.16 1.21
CA LEU A 28 -11.77 0.46 0.44
C LEU A 28 -11.75 0.02 -1.03
N ILE A 29 -10.57 0.03 -1.66
CA ILE A 29 -10.43 -0.41 -3.06
C ILE A 29 -10.68 -1.93 -3.18
N ALA A 30 -10.29 -2.73 -2.19
CA ALA A 30 -10.53 -4.18 -2.19
C ALA A 30 -12.03 -4.49 -2.21
N HIS A 31 -12.80 -3.81 -1.36
CA HIS A 31 -14.26 -3.89 -1.38
C HIS A 31 -14.85 -3.46 -2.72
N HIS A 32 -14.36 -2.36 -3.30
CA HIS A 32 -14.84 -1.87 -4.60
C HIS A 32 -14.54 -2.83 -5.76
N LEU A 33 -13.43 -3.57 -5.68
CA LEU A 33 -13.05 -4.60 -6.65
C LEU A 33 -13.81 -5.92 -6.46
N GLY A 34 -14.67 -6.01 -5.43
CA GLY A 34 -15.49 -7.19 -5.16
C GLY A 34 -14.71 -8.36 -4.55
N LEU A 35 -13.61 -8.09 -3.85
CA LEU A 35 -12.93 -9.11 -3.06
C LEU A 35 -13.85 -9.60 -1.94
N THR A 36 -13.80 -10.89 -1.67
CA THR A 36 -14.50 -11.54 -0.56
C THR A 36 -13.89 -11.14 0.78
N ALA A 37 -14.64 -11.29 1.87
CA ALA A 37 -14.13 -11.02 3.22
C ALA A 37 -12.85 -11.81 3.54
N GLY A 38 -12.80 -13.10 3.17
CA GLY A 38 -11.61 -13.94 3.36
C GLY A 38 -10.40 -13.50 2.51
N GLU A 39 -10.64 -12.99 1.29
CA GLU A 39 -9.56 -12.40 0.48
C GLU A 39 -9.03 -11.11 1.11
N ILE A 40 -9.92 -10.26 1.64
CA ILE A 40 -9.56 -9.01 2.32
C ILE A 40 -8.77 -9.30 3.60
N GLU A 41 -9.22 -10.25 4.41
CA GLU A 41 -8.50 -10.70 5.62
C GLU A 41 -7.12 -11.30 5.31
N SER A 42 -6.94 -11.83 4.09
CA SER A 42 -5.65 -12.36 3.64
C SER A 42 -4.71 -11.29 3.03
N ILE A 43 -5.13 -10.02 2.99
CA ILE A 43 -4.30 -8.94 2.46
C ILE A 43 -3.07 -8.73 3.35
N ASP A 44 -1.90 -8.84 2.73
CA ASP A 44 -0.60 -8.49 3.31
C ASP A 44 -0.01 -7.28 2.57
N VAL A 45 0.43 -6.28 3.33
CA VAL A 45 0.97 -5.02 2.80
C VAL A 45 2.38 -4.82 3.34
N ASN A 46 3.35 -4.70 2.43
CA ASN A 46 4.74 -4.41 2.77
C ASN A 46 5.18 -3.05 2.20
N TYR A 47 5.93 -2.30 3.00
CA TYR A 47 6.48 -1.00 2.64
C TYR A 47 8.00 -1.05 2.67
N GLU A 48 8.64 -0.80 1.53
CA GLU A 48 10.09 -0.71 1.40
C GLU A 48 10.49 0.75 1.15
N CYS A 49 11.26 1.32 2.07
CA CYS A 49 11.70 2.72 1.99
C CYS A 49 13.19 2.78 1.68
N SER A 50 13.58 3.60 0.70
CA SER A 50 14.99 3.77 0.37
C SER A 50 15.80 4.48 1.47
N ARG A 51 15.10 5.25 2.32
CA ARG A 51 15.63 5.93 3.51
C ARG A 51 14.58 5.92 4.62
N MET A 52 15.05 6.05 5.86
CA MET A 52 14.20 6.20 7.04
C MET A 52 14.44 7.58 7.67
N PRO A 53 13.39 8.35 8.00
CA PRO A 53 11.95 8.09 7.79
C PRO A 53 11.55 7.95 6.32
N CYS A 54 10.49 7.20 6.03
CA CYS A 54 10.02 6.91 4.66
C CYS A 54 9.63 8.18 3.91
N LEU A 55 8.99 9.14 4.58
CA LEU A 55 8.60 10.44 4.03
C LEU A 55 9.73 11.48 3.94
N SER A 56 11.00 11.07 4.10
CA SER A 56 12.13 11.99 3.95
C SER A 56 12.26 12.54 2.51
N ALA A 57 12.79 13.76 2.38
CA ALA A 57 13.16 14.35 1.09
C ALA A 57 13.99 13.39 0.23
N ASN A 58 13.65 13.28 -1.07
CA ASN A 58 14.27 12.38 -2.03
C ASN A 58 14.21 10.88 -1.65
N SER A 59 13.36 10.50 -0.71
CA SER A 59 13.08 9.10 -0.41
C SER A 59 12.22 8.47 -1.51
N ARG A 60 12.15 7.15 -1.50
CA ARG A 60 11.30 6.37 -2.40
C ARG A 60 10.63 5.29 -1.58
N ILE A 61 9.31 5.18 -1.74
CA ILE A 61 8.48 4.21 -1.05
C ILE A 61 7.99 3.23 -2.10
N ARG A 62 8.29 1.95 -1.93
CA ARG A 62 7.70 0.87 -2.71
C ARG A 62 6.71 0.11 -1.83
N LEU A 63 5.48 0.03 -2.29
CA LEU A 63 4.41 -0.70 -1.63
C LEU A 63 4.13 -1.97 -2.41
N SER A 64 4.14 -3.10 -1.73
CA SER A 64 3.72 -4.40 -2.28
C SER A 64 2.50 -4.89 -1.53
N ILE A 65 1.47 -5.30 -2.27
CA ILE A 65 0.25 -5.92 -1.73
C ILE A 65 0.20 -7.36 -2.22
N SER A 66 -0.19 -8.27 -1.34
CA SER A 66 -0.56 -9.62 -1.74
C SER A 66 -1.82 -10.10 -1.03
N PHE A 67 -2.56 -11.02 -1.65
CA PHE A 67 -3.70 -11.71 -1.04
C PHE A 67 -3.85 -13.11 -1.66
N ILE A 68 -4.59 -13.99 -1.00
CA ILE A 68 -4.87 -15.35 -1.47
C ILE A 68 -6.20 -15.32 -2.23
N ASP A 69 -6.16 -15.54 -3.54
CA ASP A 69 -7.38 -15.63 -4.35
C ASP A 69 -8.20 -16.87 -3.96
N SER A 70 -9.47 -16.67 -3.63
CA SER A 70 -10.37 -17.71 -3.14
C SER A 70 -10.68 -18.78 -4.20
N ARG A 71 -10.63 -18.41 -5.48
CA ARG A 71 -11.00 -19.29 -6.59
C ARG A 71 -9.87 -20.21 -7.02
N SER A 72 -8.66 -19.67 -7.12
CA SER A 72 -7.48 -20.40 -7.59
C SER A 72 -6.55 -20.86 -6.47
N HIS A 73 -6.76 -20.38 -5.24
CA HIS A 73 -5.85 -20.55 -4.10
C HIS A 73 -4.42 -20.08 -4.37
N ARG A 74 -4.25 -19.13 -5.30
CA ARG A 74 -2.96 -18.55 -5.64
C ARG A 74 -2.76 -17.24 -4.91
N THR A 75 -1.52 -16.96 -4.51
CA THR A 75 -1.14 -15.64 -4.03
C THR A 75 -1.05 -14.67 -5.20
N ILE A 76 -1.92 -13.67 -5.22
CA ILE A 76 -1.85 -12.54 -6.15
C ILE A 76 -0.95 -11.48 -5.53
N LYS A 77 -0.04 -10.90 -6.32
CA LYS A 77 0.87 -9.85 -5.87
C LYS A 77 0.84 -8.66 -6.81
N ALA A 78 0.82 -7.46 -6.26
CA ALA A 78 0.94 -6.22 -7.00
C ALA A 78 1.89 -5.28 -6.26
N SER A 79 2.65 -4.46 -6.98
CA SER A 79 3.50 -3.45 -6.36
C SER A 79 3.44 -2.12 -7.10
N ALA A 80 3.67 -1.04 -6.38
CA ALA A 80 3.78 0.31 -6.91
C ALA A 80 4.86 1.07 -6.14
N GLN A 81 5.37 2.17 -6.70
CA GLN A 81 6.29 3.05 -6.00
C GLN A 81 5.89 4.52 -6.15
N GLU A 82 6.26 5.33 -5.17
CA GLU A 82 6.22 6.78 -5.23
C GLU A 82 7.57 7.36 -4.78
N ASN A 83 7.97 8.44 -5.44
CA ASN A 83 9.16 9.21 -5.07
C ASN A 83 8.73 10.44 -4.27
N ILE A 84 9.37 10.66 -3.12
CA ILE A 84 9.09 11.80 -2.26
C ILE A 84 9.86 13.01 -2.77
N SER A 85 9.13 14.07 -3.09
CA SER A 85 9.70 15.34 -3.51
C SER A 85 10.64 15.87 -2.43
N PRO A 86 11.79 16.47 -2.80
CA PRO A 86 12.62 17.20 -1.85
C PRO A 86 11.94 18.45 -1.26
N TRP A 87 10.84 18.89 -1.87
CA TRP A 87 10.09 20.09 -1.50
C TRP A 87 8.76 19.77 -0.81
N LYS A 88 8.60 18.53 -0.34
CA LYS A 88 7.44 18.12 0.43
C LYS A 88 7.48 18.73 1.83
#